data_AF-A0A2P6UZN6-F1
#
_entry.id   AF-A0A2P6UZN6-F1
#
_cell.length_a   1.000
_cell.length_b   1.000
_cell.length_c   1.000
_cell.angle_alpha   90.00
_cell.angle_beta   90.00
_cell.angle_gamma   90.00
#
_symmetry.space_group_name_H-M   'P 1'
#
loop_
_entity.id
_entity.type
_entity.pdbx_description
1 polymer ?
#
loop_
_entity_poly.entity_id
_entity_poly.type
_entity_poly.pdbx_seq_one_letter_code
_entity_poly.pdbx_strand_id
1 'polypeptide(L)'
;MSAAVSMQVLAVAPAAAGVRRSKNRPSAAPLLGRRQLAAAGRKAAAAAAGDKQQVRATAVDAPTAAVDWEAVAAELDTKSPLEIMDHALATFGSDIAIAFSGAEDVALIEYAHLTGRPYRVFSLDTGRLNAETYRLFDKVEKHYGIRIEYTFPDAQEVMDLVREKGLFSFYDDGHGECCRIRKVRPLRRQLTGLKAWITGQRKDQSPGTRMAVPVVQVDPVFEGVDGGAGSLIKYNPLSNITSPECWNFLRVMGVPVNELHACGYDSIGCEPCTRPVLPNQHEREGRWWWEDAAAKECGLHSGNVSSQSGDEESQEKNDLWPAGSAVAAVSKDQLATLLDGPREKDTLVALYAPWCRFCKALEPSYGELAEQVAGSHVAVAKFQADVERDFAADKFGLQTFPTIVLLPKGGKSGSFIKYPSERRDAETLGMWVKSLTGSQ
;
A
#
# COMPACT_ATOMS: atom_id res chain seq x y z
N MET A 1 21.85 30.75 46.40
CA MET A 1 22.59 31.71 45.57
C MET A 1 22.18 31.47 44.14
N SER A 2 21.46 32.44 43.58
CA SER A 2 20.79 32.38 42.29
C SER A 2 21.77 32.81 41.20
N ALA A 3 21.88 32.05 40.11
CA ALA A 3 22.64 32.46 38.92
C ALA A 3 21.81 32.14 37.68
N ALA A 4 21.05 33.15 37.25
CA ALA A 4 20.44 33.20 35.93
C ALA A 4 21.53 33.54 34.90
N VAL A 5 21.62 32.75 33.82
CA VAL A 5 22.41 33.12 32.64
C VAL A 5 21.44 33.42 31.51
N SER A 6 21.53 34.66 31.04
CA SER A 6 20.65 35.32 30.08
C SER A 6 20.99 34.91 28.64
N MET A 7 19.95 34.67 27.84
CA MET A 7 20.02 34.52 26.38
C MET A 7 20.44 35.85 25.73
N GLN A 8 21.46 35.82 24.87
CA GLN A 8 21.73 36.89 23.92
C GLN A 8 21.31 36.45 22.51
N VAL A 9 20.32 37.15 21.96
CA VAL A 9 19.88 37.09 20.57
C VAL A 9 20.67 38.15 19.80
N LEU A 10 21.41 37.76 18.76
CA LEU A 10 22.04 38.71 17.83
C LEU A 10 20.97 39.32 16.92
N ALA A 11 20.75 40.62 17.08
CA ALA A 11 20.01 41.46 16.13
C ALA A 11 20.99 42.07 15.12
N VAL A 12 20.70 41.94 13.82
CA VAL A 12 21.38 42.67 12.75
C VAL A 12 20.52 43.88 12.37
N ALA A 13 21.07 45.09 12.53
CA ALA A 13 20.48 46.35 12.09
C ALA A 13 21.02 46.77 10.71
N PRO A 14 20.24 47.52 9.89
CA PRO A 14 20.63 47.91 8.54
C PRO A 14 21.38 49.26 8.51
N ALA A 15 22.26 49.42 7.52
CA ALA A 15 22.94 50.68 7.23
C ALA A 15 22.17 51.50 6.18
N ALA A 16 22.05 52.81 6.43
CA ALA A 16 21.40 53.80 5.58
C ALA A 16 22.41 54.84 5.06
N ALA A 17 22.32 55.18 3.77
CA ALA A 17 22.71 56.45 3.14
C ALA A 17 22.28 56.37 1.65
N GLY A 18 21.71 57.35 0.95
CA GLY A 18 21.35 58.74 1.20
C GLY A 18 20.53 59.23 -0.01
N VAL A 19 19.75 60.29 0.21
CA VAL A 19 18.67 60.83 -0.65
C VAL A 19 19.19 61.72 -1.78
N ARG A 20 18.52 61.70 -2.96
CA ARG A 20 18.17 62.93 -3.73
C ARG A 20 16.88 62.76 -4.54
N ARG A 21 15.99 63.76 -4.41
CA ARG A 21 14.62 63.86 -4.94
C ARG A 21 14.58 64.34 -6.39
N SER A 22 13.56 63.91 -7.14
CA SER A 22 12.90 64.76 -8.14
C SER A 22 11.39 64.48 -8.17
N LYS A 23 10.62 65.56 -8.17
CA LYS A 23 9.14 65.62 -8.15
C LYS A 23 8.64 65.66 -9.59
N ASN A 24 7.53 64.97 -9.89
CA ASN A 24 6.35 65.61 -10.49
C ASN A 24 5.22 64.58 -10.74
N ARG A 25 4.01 65.00 -10.34
CA ARG A 25 2.71 64.39 -10.58
C ARG A 25 1.78 65.52 -11.02
N PRO A 26 0.83 65.28 -11.93
CA PRO A 26 -0.54 65.77 -11.71
C PRO A 26 -1.57 64.66 -12.05
N SER A 27 -2.62 64.41 -11.25
CA SER A 27 -3.89 65.14 -11.03
C SER A 27 -4.90 65.03 -12.19
N ALA A 28 -6.18 64.86 -11.83
CA ALA A 28 -7.25 64.22 -12.59
C ALA A 28 -8.33 65.15 -13.20
N ALA A 29 -9.12 64.55 -14.12
CA ALA A 29 -10.49 64.85 -14.58
C ALA A 29 -10.72 65.99 -15.61
N PRO A 30 -11.91 66.09 -16.27
CA PRO A 30 -12.75 65.08 -16.96
C PRO A 30 -13.25 65.57 -18.35
N LEU A 31 -13.70 64.73 -19.28
CA LEU A 31 -14.50 65.19 -20.45
C LEU A 31 -15.56 64.19 -20.93
N LEU A 32 -16.77 64.73 -21.12
CA LEU A 32 -17.98 64.13 -21.72
C LEU A 32 -17.84 63.93 -23.24
N GLY A 33 -18.60 62.98 -23.80
CA GLY A 33 -19.16 63.10 -25.17
C GLY A 33 -19.06 61.88 -26.09
N ARG A 34 -20.21 61.22 -26.32
CA ARG A 34 -20.73 60.52 -27.53
C ARG A 34 -19.80 60.52 -28.78
N ARG A 35 -19.65 59.45 -29.57
CA ARG A 35 -20.69 58.62 -30.22
C ARG A 35 -20.04 57.44 -30.99
N GLN A 36 -20.74 56.30 -31.00
CA GLN A 36 -20.84 55.25 -32.06
C GLN A 36 -19.62 54.94 -32.95
N LEU A 37 -19.17 53.67 -32.91
CA LEU A 37 -19.04 52.83 -34.12
C LEU A 37 -18.96 51.33 -33.77
N ALA A 38 -19.91 50.61 -34.36
CA ALA A 38 -19.88 49.22 -34.82
C ALA A 38 -19.57 48.08 -33.84
N ALA A 39 -20.67 47.47 -33.38
CA ALA A 39 -20.74 46.04 -33.09
C ALA A 39 -20.51 45.22 -34.36
N ALA A 40 -19.32 44.65 -34.52
CA ALA A 40 -19.04 43.54 -35.44
C ALA A 40 -17.74 42.87 -35.00
N GLY A 41 -17.84 41.72 -34.30
CA GLY A 41 -16.65 41.02 -33.81
C GLY A 41 -16.86 40.02 -32.68
N ARG A 42 -18.10 39.77 -32.25
CA ARG A 42 -18.44 38.69 -31.29
C ARG A 42 -19.30 37.60 -31.95
N LYS A 43 -18.79 37.01 -33.03
CA LYS A 43 -19.28 35.75 -33.60
C LYS A 43 -18.12 34.97 -34.23
N ALA A 44 -17.09 34.66 -33.43
CA ALA A 44 -16.04 33.72 -33.84
C ALA A 44 -15.30 33.05 -32.65
N ALA A 45 -15.83 33.13 -31.43
CA ALA A 45 -15.21 32.52 -30.24
C ALA A 45 -16.19 31.65 -29.41
N ALA A 46 -17.31 31.25 -30.01
CA ALA A 46 -18.34 30.42 -29.36
C ALA A 46 -18.50 29.03 -30.01
N ALA A 47 -17.56 28.61 -30.87
CA ALA A 47 -17.65 27.36 -31.64
C ALA A 47 -16.54 26.33 -31.31
N ALA A 48 -15.85 26.46 -30.18
CA ALA A 48 -14.80 25.53 -29.76
C ALA A 48 -14.85 25.15 -28.27
N ALA A 49 -16.02 25.28 -27.64
CA ALA A 49 -16.30 24.60 -26.37
C ALA A 49 -16.97 23.27 -26.72
N GLY A 50 -16.15 22.24 -26.98
CA GLY A 50 -16.64 20.87 -27.12
C GLY A 50 -17.42 20.50 -25.87
N ASP A 51 -18.66 20.08 -26.08
CA ASP A 51 -19.55 19.50 -25.09
C ASP A 51 -18.80 18.35 -24.41
N LYS A 52 -18.31 18.56 -23.18
CA LYS A 52 -17.73 17.49 -22.35
C LYS A 52 -18.90 16.66 -21.85
N GLN A 53 -19.38 15.81 -22.75
CA GLN A 53 -20.50 14.93 -22.54
C GLN A 53 -20.16 14.00 -21.37
N GLN A 54 -20.81 14.22 -20.24
CA GLN A 54 -20.86 13.27 -19.15
C GLN A 54 -21.56 12.04 -19.71
N VAL A 55 -20.80 11.00 -20.05
CA VAL A 55 -21.34 9.77 -20.64
C VAL A 55 -22.23 9.10 -19.59
N ARG A 56 -23.53 9.36 -19.65
CA ARG A 56 -24.54 8.58 -18.92
C ARG A 56 -24.67 7.25 -19.63
N ALA A 57 -24.02 6.23 -19.08
CA ALA A 57 -24.21 4.85 -19.51
C ALA A 57 -25.68 4.44 -19.27
N THR A 58 -26.22 3.67 -20.21
CA THR A 58 -27.56 3.11 -20.14
C THR A 58 -27.61 2.01 -19.08
N ALA A 59 -28.64 2.05 -18.23
CA ALA A 59 -28.92 0.98 -17.26
C ALA A 59 -29.01 -0.37 -18.00
N VAL A 60 -28.28 -1.36 -17.50
CA VAL A 60 -28.35 -2.75 -17.98
C VAL A 60 -29.31 -3.49 -17.06
N ASP A 61 -30.27 -4.22 -17.62
CA ASP A 61 -31.24 -5.00 -16.83
C ASP A 61 -30.50 -6.05 -15.98
N ALA A 62 -30.77 -6.06 -14.68
CA ALA A 62 -30.12 -6.97 -13.74
C ALA A 62 -30.57 -8.43 -13.97
N PRO A 63 -29.65 -9.41 -13.98
CA PRO A 63 -30.00 -10.83 -14.10
C PRO A 63 -30.85 -11.28 -12.91
N THR A 64 -31.95 -12.01 -13.18
CA THR A 64 -32.93 -12.50 -12.18
C THR A 64 -32.55 -13.83 -11.51
N ALA A 65 -31.35 -14.37 -11.76
CA ALA A 65 -30.81 -15.55 -11.10
C ALA A 65 -29.55 -15.19 -10.31
N ALA A 66 -29.35 -15.80 -9.14
CA ALA A 66 -28.13 -15.62 -8.36
C ALA A 66 -26.92 -16.08 -9.21
N VAL A 67 -26.01 -15.14 -9.50
CA VAL A 67 -24.81 -15.41 -10.28
C VAL A 67 -23.83 -16.20 -9.41
N ASP A 68 -23.36 -17.33 -9.93
CA ASP A 68 -22.28 -18.10 -9.31
C ASP A 68 -20.92 -17.45 -9.64
N TRP A 69 -20.45 -16.61 -8.72
CA TRP A 69 -19.20 -15.88 -8.90
C TRP A 69 -17.94 -16.76 -8.81
N GLU A 70 -18.03 -17.95 -8.20
CA GLU A 70 -16.91 -18.89 -8.17
C GLU A 70 -16.73 -19.53 -9.55
N ALA A 71 -17.83 -19.91 -10.21
CA ALA A 71 -17.80 -20.39 -11.59
C ALA A 71 -17.28 -19.31 -12.56
N VAL A 72 -17.73 -18.06 -12.40
CA VAL A 72 -17.23 -16.93 -13.21
C VAL A 72 -15.73 -16.70 -12.96
N ALA A 73 -15.26 -16.83 -11.71
CA ALA A 73 -13.84 -16.73 -11.41
C ALA A 73 -13.02 -17.82 -12.09
N ALA A 74 -13.48 -19.08 -12.07
CA ALA A 74 -12.80 -20.18 -12.74
C ALA A 74 -12.75 -20.00 -14.26
N GLU A 75 -13.83 -19.51 -14.87
CA GLU A 75 -13.87 -19.21 -16.30
C GLU A 75 -12.87 -18.10 -16.69
N LEU A 76 -12.86 -17.01 -15.92
CA LEU A 76 -12.05 -15.82 -16.20
C LEU A 76 -10.57 -15.96 -15.83
N ASP A 77 -10.18 -16.94 -15.00
CA ASP A 77 -8.79 -17.06 -14.49
C ASP A 77 -7.75 -17.24 -15.61
N THR A 78 -8.16 -17.82 -16.74
CA THR A 78 -7.30 -18.03 -17.92
C THR A 78 -7.38 -16.92 -18.97
N LYS A 79 -8.22 -15.90 -18.75
CA LYS A 79 -8.49 -14.83 -19.70
C LYS A 79 -7.48 -13.69 -19.58
N SER A 80 -7.33 -12.92 -20.65
CA SER A 80 -6.51 -11.72 -20.63
C SER A 80 -7.14 -10.62 -19.75
N PRO A 81 -6.34 -9.68 -19.20
CA PRO A 81 -6.89 -8.54 -18.47
C PRO A 81 -7.92 -7.74 -19.28
N LEU A 82 -7.75 -7.64 -20.61
CA LEU A 82 -8.70 -6.96 -21.49
C LEU A 82 -10.06 -7.67 -21.53
N GLU A 83 -10.08 -9.00 -21.66
CA GLU A 83 -11.32 -9.78 -21.63
C GLU A 83 -12.03 -9.71 -20.27
N ILE A 84 -11.26 -9.74 -19.17
CA ILE A 84 -11.81 -9.60 -17.81
C ILE A 84 -12.43 -8.21 -17.62
N MET A 85 -11.76 -7.17 -18.13
CA MET A 85 -12.26 -5.80 -18.10
C MET A 85 -13.52 -5.64 -18.96
N ASP A 86 -13.55 -6.20 -20.17
CA ASP A 86 -14.73 -6.16 -21.03
C ASP A 86 -15.92 -6.84 -20.37
N HIS A 87 -15.71 -8.02 -19.77
CA HIS A 87 -16.72 -8.71 -19.00
C HIS A 87 -17.25 -7.82 -17.86
N ALA A 88 -16.36 -7.30 -17.00
CA ALA A 88 -16.77 -6.51 -15.84
C ALA A 88 -17.59 -5.27 -16.24
N LEU A 89 -17.14 -4.53 -17.26
CA LEU A 89 -17.84 -3.35 -17.76
C LEU A 89 -19.14 -3.69 -18.49
N ALA A 90 -19.21 -4.83 -19.18
CA ALA A 90 -20.45 -5.32 -19.81
C ALA A 90 -21.49 -5.72 -18.76
N THR A 91 -21.08 -6.39 -17.68
CA THR A 91 -21.98 -6.91 -16.64
C THR A 91 -22.59 -5.79 -15.80
N PHE A 92 -21.79 -4.80 -15.41
CA PHE A 92 -22.20 -3.81 -14.40
C PHE A 92 -22.43 -2.40 -14.96
N GLY A 93 -21.94 -2.07 -16.15
CA GLY A 93 -22.14 -0.76 -16.77
C GLY A 93 -21.71 0.40 -15.85
N SER A 94 -22.67 1.25 -15.46
CA SER A 94 -22.41 2.39 -14.54
C SER A 94 -22.25 2.01 -13.07
N ASP A 95 -22.61 0.78 -12.68
CA ASP A 95 -22.61 0.33 -11.28
C ASP A 95 -21.25 -0.25 -10.84
N ILE A 96 -20.22 -0.13 -11.69
CA ILE A 96 -18.83 -0.51 -11.42
C ILE A 96 -17.88 0.67 -11.59
N ALA A 97 -16.82 0.71 -10.78
CA ALA A 97 -15.77 1.70 -10.91
C ALA A 97 -14.36 1.12 -10.63
N ILE A 98 -13.36 1.70 -11.30
CA ILE A 98 -11.94 1.38 -11.11
C ILE A 98 -11.41 2.17 -9.93
N ALA A 99 -10.81 1.49 -8.95
CA ALA A 99 -10.09 2.11 -7.86
C ALA A 99 -8.67 2.48 -8.32
N PHE A 100 -8.36 3.78 -8.38
CA PHE A 100 -7.08 4.29 -8.87
C PHE A 100 -6.17 4.77 -7.73
N SER A 101 -5.02 4.10 -7.58
CA SER A 101 -4.02 4.40 -6.55
C SER A 101 -2.56 4.30 -7.01
N GLY A 102 -2.26 3.61 -8.11
CA GLY A 102 -0.89 3.38 -8.58
C GLY A 102 -0.78 3.04 -10.07
N ALA A 103 0.39 2.56 -10.48
CA ALA A 103 0.71 2.26 -11.87
C ALA A 103 -0.16 1.13 -12.45
N GLU A 104 -0.43 0.11 -11.64
CA GLU A 104 -1.31 -1.02 -11.98
C GLU A 104 -2.70 -0.55 -12.36
N ASP A 105 -3.22 0.44 -11.64
CA ASP A 105 -4.55 0.96 -11.89
C ASP A 105 -4.59 1.88 -13.12
N VAL A 106 -3.46 2.50 -13.52
CA VAL A 106 -3.35 3.13 -14.84
C VAL A 106 -3.44 2.08 -15.95
N ALA A 107 -2.82 0.90 -15.77
CA ALA A 107 -2.99 -0.18 -16.73
C ALA A 107 -4.45 -0.62 -16.84
N LEU A 108 -5.19 -0.67 -15.72
CA LEU A 108 -6.63 -0.94 -15.73
C LEU A 108 -7.44 0.14 -16.46
N ILE A 109 -7.10 1.41 -16.29
CA ILE A 109 -7.74 2.52 -17.03
C ILE A 109 -7.46 2.39 -18.54
N GLU A 110 -6.24 2.03 -18.93
CA GLU A 110 -5.89 1.76 -20.32
C GLU A 110 -6.69 0.57 -20.88
N TYR A 111 -6.76 -0.55 -20.16
CA TYR A 111 -7.58 -1.69 -20.59
C TYR A 111 -9.05 -1.30 -20.72
N ALA A 112 -9.61 -0.55 -19.76
CA ALA A 112 -10.97 -0.03 -19.84
C ALA A 112 -11.18 0.84 -21.09
N HIS A 113 -10.23 1.73 -21.38
CA HIS A 113 -10.25 2.57 -22.58
C HIS A 113 -10.24 1.73 -23.88
N LEU A 114 -9.41 0.69 -23.93
CA LEU A 114 -9.31 -0.22 -25.08
C LEU A 114 -10.59 -1.04 -25.32
N THR A 115 -11.41 -1.30 -24.30
CA THR A 115 -12.73 -1.95 -24.50
C THR A 115 -13.70 -1.08 -25.31
N GLY A 116 -13.49 0.24 -25.34
CA GLY A 116 -14.44 1.20 -25.93
C GLY A 116 -15.74 1.39 -25.13
N ARG A 117 -15.87 0.75 -23.96
CA ARG A 117 -17.04 0.91 -23.09
C ARG A 117 -16.90 2.13 -22.18
N PRO A 118 -18.01 2.75 -21.73
CA PRO A 118 -17.97 3.73 -20.66
C PRO A 118 -17.43 3.11 -19.37
N TYR A 119 -16.60 3.84 -18.63
CA TYR A 119 -16.07 3.40 -17.35
C TYR A 119 -15.96 4.57 -16.36
N ARG A 120 -15.98 4.23 -15.07
CA ARG A 120 -15.81 5.18 -13.96
C ARG A 120 -14.51 4.91 -13.24
N VAL A 121 -13.90 5.96 -12.70
CA VAL A 121 -12.67 5.88 -11.93
C VAL A 121 -12.84 6.69 -10.66
N PHE A 122 -12.48 6.12 -9.51
CA PHE A 122 -12.43 6.84 -8.25
C PHE A 122 -11.04 6.72 -7.62
N SER A 123 -10.67 7.69 -6.79
CA SER A 123 -9.41 7.64 -6.04
C SER A 123 -9.62 8.12 -4.62
N LEU A 124 -8.88 7.52 -3.68
CA LEU A 124 -8.92 7.88 -2.26
C LEU A 124 -7.87 8.96 -1.99
N ASP A 125 -8.31 10.20 -1.85
CA ASP A 125 -7.44 11.29 -1.40
C ASP A 125 -7.37 11.30 0.12
N THR A 126 -6.28 10.76 0.66
CA THR A 126 -6.03 10.71 2.11
C THR A 126 -5.67 12.07 2.71
N GLY A 127 -5.45 13.09 1.87
CA GLY A 127 -4.88 14.39 2.22
C GLY A 127 -3.38 14.36 2.52
N ARG A 128 -2.71 13.21 2.29
CA ARG A 128 -1.29 12.97 2.59
C ARG A 128 -0.58 12.23 1.44
N LEU A 129 -1.09 12.33 0.22
CA LEU A 129 -0.47 11.74 -0.97
C LEU A 129 0.73 12.58 -1.41
N ASN A 130 1.63 11.99 -2.20
CA ASN A 130 2.73 12.71 -2.84
C ASN A 130 2.20 13.79 -3.79
N ALA A 131 2.92 14.90 -3.92
CA ALA A 131 2.60 15.93 -4.91
C ALA A 131 2.58 15.35 -6.34
N GLU A 132 3.49 14.41 -6.63
CA GLU A 132 3.60 13.68 -7.88
C GLU A 132 2.37 12.82 -8.16
N THR A 133 1.74 12.26 -7.12
CA THR A 133 0.49 11.50 -7.25
C THR A 133 -0.67 12.41 -7.69
N TYR A 134 -0.78 13.62 -7.14
CA TYR A 134 -1.78 14.60 -7.60
C TYR A 134 -1.53 15.04 -9.05
N ARG A 135 -0.26 15.26 -9.44
CA ARG A 135 0.09 15.57 -10.83
C ARG A 135 -0.24 14.40 -11.77
N LEU A 136 -0.05 13.16 -11.32
CA LEU A 136 -0.44 11.97 -12.07
C LEU A 136 -1.95 11.93 -12.30
N PHE A 137 -2.76 12.20 -11.27
CA PHE A 137 -4.23 12.24 -11.42
C PHE A 137 -4.67 13.23 -12.50
N ASP A 138 -4.13 14.46 -12.47
CA ASP A 138 -4.41 15.46 -13.50
C ASP A 138 -3.94 15.04 -14.91
N LYS A 139 -2.76 14.39 -15.01
CA LYS A 139 -2.26 13.84 -16.28
C LYS A 139 -3.18 12.74 -16.82
N VAL A 140 -3.64 11.82 -15.96
CA VAL A 140 -4.56 10.74 -16.33
C VAL A 140 -5.91 11.28 -16.78
N GLU A 141 -6.51 12.22 -16.05
CA GLU A 141 -7.77 12.87 -16.47
C GLU A 141 -7.65 13.52 -17.86
N LYS A 142 -6.54 14.23 -18.11
CA LYS A 142 -6.28 14.88 -19.40
C LYS A 142 -6.02 13.89 -20.52
N HIS A 143 -5.28 12.83 -20.24
CA HIS A 143 -4.90 11.81 -21.22
C HIS A 143 -6.12 11.03 -21.71
N TYR A 144 -6.98 10.58 -20.78
CA TYR A 144 -8.14 9.76 -21.10
C TYR A 144 -9.45 10.54 -21.29
N GLY A 145 -9.46 11.84 -21.00
CA GLY A 145 -10.67 12.65 -21.08
C GLY A 145 -11.72 12.32 -20.02
N ILE A 146 -11.31 11.75 -18.89
CA ILE A 146 -12.19 11.31 -17.79
C ILE A 146 -12.20 12.31 -16.64
N ARG A 147 -13.08 12.07 -15.67
CA ARG A 147 -13.08 12.73 -14.36
C ARG A 147 -13.02 11.70 -13.26
N ILE A 148 -12.03 11.83 -12.39
CA ILE A 148 -11.84 10.94 -11.25
C ILE A 148 -12.77 11.38 -10.12
N GLU A 149 -13.47 10.42 -9.54
CA GLU A 149 -14.30 10.60 -8.35
C GLU A 149 -13.39 10.59 -7.10
N TYR A 150 -12.95 11.77 -6.67
CA TYR A 150 -12.10 11.89 -5.48
C TYR A 150 -12.91 11.67 -4.20
N THR A 151 -12.46 10.72 -3.39
CA THR A 151 -13.08 10.39 -2.10
C THR A 151 -12.18 10.86 -0.97
N PHE A 152 -12.70 11.74 -0.11
CA PHE A 152 -11.94 12.37 0.98
C PHE A 152 -12.28 11.77 2.37
N PRO A 153 -11.36 11.86 3.35
CA PRO A 153 -11.66 11.60 4.74
C PRO A 153 -12.72 12.53 5.32
N ASP A 154 -13.40 12.05 6.36
CA ASP A 154 -14.22 12.93 7.18
C ASP A 154 -13.30 13.91 7.95
N ALA A 155 -13.61 15.20 7.86
CA ALA A 155 -12.77 16.25 8.43
C ALA A 155 -12.73 16.19 9.96
N GLN A 156 -13.86 15.86 10.60
CA GLN A 156 -13.94 15.80 12.06
C GLN A 156 -13.12 14.63 12.59
N GLU A 157 -13.24 13.45 12.00
CA GLU A 157 -12.44 12.28 12.38
C GLU A 157 -10.93 12.54 12.24
N VAL A 158 -10.52 13.26 11.19
CA VAL A 158 -9.11 13.65 11.00
C VAL A 158 -8.67 14.66 12.03
N MET A 159 -9.49 15.67 12.34
CA MET A 159 -9.18 16.67 13.37
C MET A 159 -9.00 16.02 14.74
N ASP A 160 -9.86 15.08 15.10
CA ASP A 160 -9.81 14.38 16.38
C ASP A 160 -8.53 13.55 16.51
N LEU A 161 -8.21 12.74 15.49
CA LEU A 161 -6.96 11.97 15.43
C LEU A 161 -5.73 12.88 15.60
N VAL A 162 -5.68 13.98 14.86
CA VAL A 162 -4.49 14.86 14.82
C VAL A 162 -4.35 15.67 16.11
N ARG A 163 -5.44 16.08 16.75
CA ARG A 163 -5.41 16.80 18.04
C ARG A 163 -4.91 15.92 19.17
N GLU A 164 -5.29 14.64 19.15
CA GLU A 164 -4.92 13.69 20.19
C GLU A 164 -3.50 13.13 19.97
N LYS A 165 -3.18 12.72 18.74
CA LYS A 165 -1.98 11.92 18.45
C LYS A 165 -0.99 12.57 17.48
N GLY A 166 -1.27 13.79 17.00
CA GLY A 166 -0.41 14.50 16.05
C GLY A 166 -0.51 13.99 14.60
N LEU A 167 0.39 14.47 13.74
CA LEU A 167 0.36 14.22 12.29
C LEU A 167 1.06 12.92 11.85
N PHE A 168 1.71 12.22 12.77
CA PHE A 168 2.61 11.09 12.50
C PHE A 168 2.42 9.91 13.46
N SER A 169 1.26 9.80 14.12
CA SER A 169 0.95 8.73 15.08
C SER A 169 1.22 7.33 14.55
N PHE A 170 1.12 7.12 13.24
CA PHE A 170 1.37 5.84 12.59
C PHE A 170 2.80 5.31 12.72
N TYR A 171 3.79 6.13 13.05
CA TYR A 171 5.14 5.63 13.34
C TYR A 171 5.24 4.95 14.70
N ASP A 172 4.41 5.35 15.66
CA ASP A 172 4.41 4.83 17.03
C ASP A 172 3.33 3.75 17.21
N ASP A 173 2.12 4.01 16.70
CA ASP A 173 0.93 3.16 16.89
C ASP A 173 0.71 2.16 15.74
N GLY A 174 1.53 2.23 14.69
CA GLY A 174 1.29 1.58 13.42
C GLY A 174 0.23 2.29 12.56
N HIS A 175 0.20 1.94 11.28
CA HIS A 175 -0.58 2.67 10.28
C HIS A 175 -2.09 2.45 10.35
N GLY A 176 -2.53 1.40 11.04
CA GLY A 176 -3.91 0.89 11.00
C GLY A 176 -4.96 1.96 11.30
N GLU A 177 -4.79 2.74 12.37
CA GLU A 177 -5.75 3.78 12.76
C GLU A 177 -5.83 4.93 11.74
N CYS A 178 -4.68 5.46 11.34
CA CYS A 178 -4.60 6.54 10.35
C CYS A 178 -5.21 6.09 9.02
N CYS A 179 -4.87 4.88 8.54
CA CYS A 179 -5.45 4.32 7.32
C CYS A 179 -6.95 4.02 7.47
N ARG A 180 -7.42 3.59 8.64
CA ARG A 180 -8.85 3.37 8.90
C ARG A 180 -9.64 4.66 8.69
N ILE A 181 -9.17 5.77 9.24
CA ILE A 181 -9.82 7.09 9.13
C ILE A 181 -9.65 7.68 7.72
N ARG A 182 -8.43 7.66 7.18
CA ARG A 182 -8.10 8.36 5.92
C ARG A 182 -8.40 7.58 4.66
N LYS A 183 -8.53 6.26 4.74
CA LYS A 183 -8.58 5.37 3.57
C LYS A 183 -9.74 4.38 3.63
N VAL A 184 -9.87 3.62 4.71
CA VAL A 184 -10.88 2.54 4.81
C VAL A 184 -12.30 3.10 4.95
N ARG A 185 -12.53 4.05 5.86
CA ARG A 185 -13.85 4.67 6.05
C ARG A 185 -14.32 5.43 4.79
N PRO A 186 -13.48 6.24 4.12
CA PRO A 186 -13.84 6.85 2.83
C PRO A 186 -14.14 5.82 1.75
N LEU A 187 -13.31 4.77 1.61
CA LEU A 187 -13.57 3.69 0.67
C LEU A 187 -14.93 3.05 0.91
N ARG A 188 -15.25 2.69 2.17
CA ARG A 188 -16.54 2.08 2.51
C ARG A 188 -17.71 2.95 2.03
N ARG A 189 -17.64 4.27 2.22
CA ARG A 189 -18.68 5.19 1.73
C ARG A 189 -18.78 5.23 0.20
N GLN A 190 -17.64 5.17 -0.50
CA GLN A 190 -17.63 5.11 -1.97
C GLN A 190 -18.24 3.80 -2.49
N LEU A 191 -17.88 2.67 -1.87
CA LEU A 191 -18.34 1.34 -2.30
C LEU A 191 -19.83 1.09 -2.03
N THR A 192 -20.42 1.72 -1.00
CA THR A 192 -21.88 1.67 -0.78
C THR A 192 -22.71 2.29 -1.92
N GLY A 193 -22.07 2.95 -2.89
CA GLY A 193 -22.70 3.45 -4.11
C GLY A 193 -22.52 2.56 -5.34
N LEU A 194 -21.93 1.36 -5.21
CA LEU A 194 -21.54 0.49 -6.32
C LEU A 194 -22.02 -0.95 -6.11
N LYS A 195 -22.20 -1.69 -7.21
CA LYS A 195 -22.41 -3.17 -7.18
C LYS A 195 -21.11 -3.94 -7.40
N ALA A 196 -20.14 -3.31 -8.06
CA ALA A 196 -18.83 -3.90 -8.25
C ALA A 196 -17.71 -2.85 -8.24
N TRP A 197 -16.47 -3.30 -8.04
CA TRP A 197 -15.28 -2.47 -8.15
C TRP A 197 -14.11 -3.25 -8.71
N ILE A 198 -13.16 -2.53 -9.32
CA ILE A 198 -12.00 -3.09 -10.00
C ILE A 198 -10.74 -2.58 -9.32
N THR A 199 -9.79 -3.47 -8.98
CA THR A 199 -8.51 -3.10 -8.35
C THR A 199 -7.32 -3.72 -9.07
N GLY A 200 -6.18 -3.02 -9.08
CA GLY A 200 -4.92 -3.49 -9.67
C GLY A 200 -4.16 -4.51 -8.82
N GLN A 201 -4.83 -5.23 -7.92
CA GLN A 201 -4.18 -6.22 -7.05
C GLN A 201 -3.61 -7.39 -7.87
N ARG A 202 -2.33 -7.69 -7.68
CA ARG A 202 -1.63 -8.82 -8.31
C ARG A 202 -1.17 -9.86 -7.28
N LYS A 203 -1.04 -11.12 -7.69
CA LYS A 203 -0.52 -12.21 -6.83
C LYS A 203 0.93 -12.00 -6.41
N ASP A 204 1.75 -11.45 -7.31
CA ASP A 204 3.20 -11.24 -7.10
C ASP A 204 3.52 -10.02 -6.23
N GLN A 205 2.52 -9.18 -5.93
CA GLN A 205 2.72 -7.90 -5.25
C GLN A 205 3.04 -8.05 -3.76
N SER A 206 2.78 -9.20 -3.15
CA SER A 206 3.06 -9.41 -1.73
C SER A 206 3.38 -10.88 -1.44
N PRO A 207 4.64 -11.18 -1.03
CA PRO A 207 5.06 -12.52 -0.65
C PRO A 207 4.18 -13.03 0.49
N GLY A 208 3.43 -14.10 0.25
CA GLY A 208 2.61 -14.76 1.27
C GLY A 208 1.20 -14.21 1.50
N THR A 209 0.92 -12.90 1.36
CA THR A 209 -0.42 -12.32 1.66
C THR A 209 -1.37 -12.31 0.47
N ARG A 210 -0.87 -12.30 -0.78
CA ARG A 210 -1.68 -12.15 -2.00
C ARG A 210 -1.62 -13.32 -2.97
N MET A 211 -0.99 -14.43 -2.60
CA MET A 211 -0.79 -15.59 -3.49
C MET A 211 -2.08 -16.25 -4.02
N ALA A 212 -3.24 -15.93 -3.43
CA ALA A 212 -4.53 -16.53 -3.76
C ALA A 212 -5.61 -15.49 -4.17
N VAL A 213 -5.22 -14.28 -4.61
CA VAL A 213 -6.21 -13.30 -5.05
C VAL A 213 -6.88 -13.81 -6.34
N PRO A 214 -8.21 -14.02 -6.38
CA PRO A 214 -8.89 -14.46 -7.60
C PRO A 214 -9.14 -13.27 -8.54
N VAL A 215 -9.34 -13.56 -9.83
CA VAL A 215 -9.65 -12.54 -10.85
C VAL A 215 -11.00 -11.86 -10.64
N VAL A 216 -11.95 -12.56 -10.01
CA VAL A 216 -13.20 -12.00 -9.50
C VAL A 216 -13.60 -12.74 -8.22
N GLN A 217 -14.24 -12.04 -7.30
CA GLN A 217 -14.80 -12.61 -6.08
C GLN A 217 -15.94 -11.74 -5.58
N VAL A 218 -16.80 -12.31 -4.75
CA VAL A 218 -17.57 -11.53 -3.80
C VAL A 218 -16.61 -10.85 -2.84
N ASP A 219 -16.77 -9.54 -2.60
CA ASP A 219 -15.89 -8.80 -1.71
C ASP A 219 -16.06 -9.31 -0.26
N PRO A 220 -14.97 -9.76 0.40
CA PRO A 220 -15.06 -10.33 1.74
C PRO A 220 -15.14 -9.27 2.86
N VAL A 221 -14.95 -7.99 2.56
CA VAL A 221 -14.79 -6.92 3.57
C VAL A 221 -15.83 -5.82 3.43
N PHE A 222 -16.16 -5.45 2.20
CA PHE A 222 -17.01 -4.30 1.89
C PHE A 222 -18.35 -4.73 1.32
N GLU A 223 -19.33 -3.87 1.54
CA GLU A 223 -20.69 -4.03 1.06
C GLU A 223 -20.96 -3.00 -0.04
N GLY A 224 -21.81 -3.40 -0.97
CA GLY A 224 -22.22 -2.59 -2.11
C GLY A 224 -23.52 -1.85 -1.84
N VAL A 225 -24.13 -1.35 -2.91
CA VAL A 225 -25.38 -0.58 -2.87
C VAL A 225 -26.56 -1.35 -2.29
N ASP A 226 -26.58 -2.68 -2.47
CA ASP A 226 -27.66 -3.53 -1.98
C ASP A 226 -27.54 -3.84 -0.47
N GLY A 227 -26.39 -3.55 0.13
CA GLY A 227 -26.10 -3.75 1.56
C GLY A 227 -25.98 -5.23 1.98
N GLY A 228 -25.28 -5.47 3.09
CA GLY A 228 -25.07 -6.80 3.63
C GLY A 228 -23.96 -7.60 2.94
N ALA A 229 -23.55 -8.69 3.57
CA ALA A 229 -22.52 -9.59 3.05
C ALA A 229 -22.96 -10.18 1.69
N GLY A 230 -22.06 -10.17 0.71
CA GLY A 230 -22.37 -10.66 -0.64
C GLY A 230 -22.76 -9.60 -1.66
N SER A 231 -22.99 -8.35 -1.23
CA SER A 231 -23.56 -7.29 -2.08
C SER A 231 -22.58 -6.57 -3.00
N LEU A 232 -21.27 -6.82 -2.88
CA LEU A 232 -20.24 -6.17 -3.69
C LEU A 232 -19.36 -7.20 -4.39
N ILE A 233 -19.13 -7.02 -5.68
CA ILE A 233 -18.24 -7.86 -6.47
C ILE A 233 -16.91 -7.15 -6.71
N LYS A 234 -15.80 -7.83 -6.48
CA LYS A 234 -14.45 -7.30 -6.68
C LYS A 234 -13.77 -8.00 -7.84
N TYR A 235 -13.36 -7.24 -8.84
CA TYR A 235 -12.51 -7.70 -9.94
C TYR A 235 -11.04 -7.34 -9.68
N ASN A 236 -10.14 -8.29 -9.98
CA ASN A 236 -8.70 -8.13 -9.98
C ASN A 236 -8.12 -8.59 -11.34
N PRO A 237 -8.32 -7.83 -12.43
CA PRO A 237 -7.94 -8.26 -13.79
C PRO A 237 -6.44 -8.52 -13.97
N LEU A 238 -5.61 -7.91 -13.11
CA LEU A 238 -4.16 -8.08 -13.11
C LEU A 238 -3.68 -9.19 -12.17
N SER A 239 -4.58 -9.99 -11.61
CA SER A 239 -4.23 -10.99 -10.58
C SER A 239 -3.09 -11.91 -11.02
N ASN A 240 -3.16 -12.40 -12.27
CA ASN A 240 -2.20 -13.32 -12.87
C ASN A 240 -1.06 -12.63 -13.64
N ILE A 241 -1.00 -11.30 -13.59
CA ILE A 241 0.04 -10.50 -14.28
C ILE A 241 1.18 -10.24 -13.31
N THR A 242 2.42 -10.42 -13.78
CA THR A 242 3.62 -10.08 -13.01
C THR A 242 3.97 -8.59 -13.13
N SER A 243 4.74 -8.07 -12.18
CA SER A 243 5.24 -6.70 -12.18
C SER A 243 5.98 -6.36 -13.49
N PRO A 244 6.93 -7.19 -13.99
CA PRO A 244 7.59 -6.91 -15.26
C PRO A 244 6.63 -6.84 -16.47
N GLU A 245 5.62 -7.71 -16.52
CA GLU A 245 4.60 -7.70 -17.58
C GLU A 245 3.74 -6.44 -17.53
N CYS A 246 3.29 -6.04 -16.33
CA CYS A 246 2.55 -4.80 -16.11
C CYS A 246 3.36 -3.58 -16.56
N TRP A 247 4.63 -3.49 -16.14
CA TRP A 247 5.53 -2.42 -16.52
C TRP A 247 5.88 -2.42 -18.01
N ASN A 248 5.95 -3.59 -18.65
CA ASN A 248 6.11 -3.68 -20.09
C ASN A 248 4.89 -3.11 -20.81
N PHE A 249 3.69 -3.48 -20.38
CA PHE A 249 2.44 -2.95 -20.93
C PHE A 249 2.36 -1.42 -20.81
N LEU A 250 2.58 -0.86 -19.62
CA LEU A 250 2.56 0.60 -19.39
C LEU A 250 3.52 1.35 -20.34
N ARG A 251 4.73 0.81 -20.55
CA ARG A 251 5.74 1.40 -21.44
C ARG A 251 5.35 1.32 -22.91
N VAL A 252 4.86 0.16 -23.36
CA VAL A 252 4.44 -0.06 -24.76
C VAL A 252 3.25 0.82 -25.12
N MET A 253 2.29 0.96 -24.20
CA MET A 253 1.09 1.78 -24.40
C MET A 253 1.35 3.28 -24.23
N GLY A 254 2.50 3.68 -23.68
CA GLY A 254 2.87 5.10 -23.54
C GLY A 254 1.97 5.88 -22.58
N VAL A 255 1.43 5.21 -21.57
CA VAL A 255 0.47 5.79 -20.62
C VAL A 255 1.18 6.62 -19.53
N PRO A 256 0.51 7.62 -18.93
CA PRO A 256 1.12 8.42 -17.87
C PRO A 256 1.36 7.59 -16.60
N VAL A 257 2.59 7.61 -16.09
CA VAL A 257 2.96 6.96 -14.81
C VAL A 257 3.47 8.00 -13.80
N ASN A 258 3.49 7.62 -12.52
CA ASN A 258 3.99 8.49 -11.46
C ASN A 258 5.49 8.78 -11.66
N GLU A 259 5.91 10.04 -11.56
CA GLU A 259 7.31 10.44 -11.73
C GLU A 259 8.24 9.81 -10.68
N LEU A 260 7.69 9.46 -9.50
CA LEU A 260 8.47 8.82 -8.43
C LEU A 260 8.99 7.42 -8.80
N HIS A 261 8.41 6.74 -9.78
CA HIS A 261 8.95 5.48 -10.27
C HIS A 261 10.37 5.66 -10.85
N ALA A 262 10.67 6.84 -11.43
CA ALA A 262 12.03 7.17 -11.86
C ALA A 262 12.99 7.46 -10.68
N CYS A 263 12.47 7.57 -9.46
CA CYS A 263 13.21 7.84 -8.24
C CYS A 263 13.31 6.59 -7.33
N GLY A 264 13.07 5.39 -7.86
CA GLY A 264 13.18 4.13 -7.11
C GLY A 264 11.98 3.79 -6.23
N TYR A 265 10.84 4.46 -6.43
CA TYR A 265 9.60 4.09 -5.75
C TYR A 265 8.87 3.02 -6.57
N ASP A 266 8.97 1.75 -6.14
CA ASP A 266 8.28 0.67 -6.83
C ASP A 266 6.79 0.59 -6.41
N SER A 267 6.51 0.66 -5.10
CA SER A 267 5.16 0.75 -4.55
C SER A 267 4.91 2.13 -3.97
N ILE A 268 3.84 2.81 -4.41
CA ILE A 268 3.52 4.18 -3.99
C ILE A 268 2.26 4.20 -3.10
N GLY A 269 2.31 4.96 -2.01
CA GLY A 269 1.17 5.25 -1.14
C GLY A 269 1.16 6.71 -0.70
N CYS A 270 0.73 6.95 0.54
CA CYS A 270 0.88 8.26 1.17
C CYS A 270 2.36 8.60 1.37
N GLU A 271 2.70 9.88 1.25
CA GLU A 271 4.05 10.41 1.39
C GLU A 271 4.78 9.92 2.65
N PRO A 272 4.23 10.07 3.87
CA PRO A 272 4.99 9.72 5.06
C PRO A 272 5.12 8.21 5.28
N CYS A 273 4.38 7.40 4.52
CA CYS A 273 4.33 5.95 4.67
C CYS A 273 4.93 5.22 3.45
N THR A 274 5.62 5.94 2.57
CA THR A 274 6.25 5.41 1.35
C THR A 274 7.68 5.89 1.21
N ARG A 275 8.62 4.99 0.92
CA ARG A 275 10.01 5.30 0.59
C ARG A 275 10.46 4.52 -0.65
N PRO A 276 11.51 4.96 -1.37
CA PRO A 276 12.09 4.18 -2.45
C PRO A 276 12.71 2.89 -1.90
N VAL A 277 12.85 1.90 -2.76
CA VAL A 277 13.51 0.63 -2.47
C VAL A 277 14.86 0.55 -3.18
N LEU A 278 15.77 -0.25 -2.64
CA LEU A 278 17.07 -0.51 -3.26
C LEU A 278 16.92 -1.49 -4.44
N PRO A 279 17.90 -1.56 -5.36
CA PRO A 279 17.90 -2.59 -6.40
C PRO A 279 17.73 -3.99 -5.79
N ASN A 280 16.80 -4.77 -6.36
CA ASN A 280 16.42 -6.13 -5.93
C ASN A 280 15.70 -6.24 -4.57
N GLN A 281 15.43 -5.12 -3.91
CA GLN A 281 14.60 -5.12 -2.72
C GLN A 281 13.12 -5.28 -3.12
N HIS A 282 12.33 -6.01 -2.31
CA HIS A 282 10.94 -6.25 -2.66
C HIS A 282 10.11 -4.95 -2.57
N GLU A 283 9.20 -4.72 -3.52
CA GLU A 283 8.43 -3.45 -3.63
C GLU A 283 7.66 -3.06 -2.35
N ARG A 284 7.21 -4.04 -1.57
CA ARG A 284 6.52 -3.83 -0.28
C ARG A 284 7.42 -3.34 0.85
N GLU A 285 8.73 -3.48 0.74
CA GLU A 285 9.68 -2.96 1.74
C GLU A 285 9.78 -1.43 1.74
N GLY A 286 9.25 -0.79 0.69
CA GLY A 286 9.06 0.65 0.62
C GLY A 286 7.83 1.15 1.40
N ARG A 287 6.98 0.25 1.91
CA ARG A 287 5.70 0.57 2.55
C ARG A 287 5.74 0.20 4.03
N TRP A 288 5.31 1.12 4.90
CA TRP A 288 5.23 0.88 6.35
C TRP A 288 6.49 0.18 6.90
N TRP A 289 7.66 0.64 6.47
CA TRP A 289 8.93 -0.06 6.66
C TRP A 289 9.36 -0.21 8.13
N TRP A 290 8.73 0.54 9.04
CA TRP A 290 8.95 0.46 10.48
C TRP A 290 8.12 -0.65 11.14
N GLU A 291 7.06 -1.13 10.49
CA GLU A 291 6.25 -2.26 10.95
C GLU A 291 6.87 -3.58 10.47
N ASP A 292 6.52 -4.70 11.10
CA ASP A 292 6.95 -6.00 10.60
C ASP A 292 6.00 -6.61 9.57
N ALA A 293 6.59 -7.46 8.72
CA ALA A 293 6.08 -7.91 7.42
C ALA A 293 4.59 -8.27 7.36
N ALA A 294 4.11 -9.08 8.32
CA ALA A 294 2.74 -9.56 8.32
C ALA A 294 1.71 -8.49 8.76
N ALA A 295 2.17 -7.34 9.26
CA ALA A 295 1.33 -6.17 9.57
C ALA A 295 1.17 -5.24 8.37
N LYS A 296 2.04 -5.33 7.35
CA LYS A 296 2.15 -4.33 6.26
C LYS A 296 1.06 -4.44 5.19
N GLU A 297 -0.12 -4.98 5.48
CA GLU A 297 -1.23 -4.97 4.53
C GLU A 297 -2.17 -3.80 4.78
N CYS A 298 -2.63 -3.21 3.67
CA CYS A 298 -3.59 -2.14 3.76
C CYS A 298 -4.94 -2.70 4.20
N GLY A 299 -5.61 -2.04 5.15
CA GLY A 299 -6.99 -2.37 5.54
C GLY A 299 -8.04 -2.33 4.41
N LEU A 300 -7.68 -2.00 3.16
CA LEU A 300 -8.56 -2.17 1.99
C LEU A 300 -8.64 -3.62 1.48
N HIS A 301 -7.70 -4.47 1.84
CA HIS A 301 -7.61 -5.82 1.27
C HIS A 301 -7.41 -6.88 2.35
N SER A 302 -7.75 -6.54 3.60
CA SER A 302 -7.56 -7.40 4.76
C SER A 302 -8.35 -8.71 4.69
N GLY A 303 -9.43 -8.80 3.89
CA GLY A 303 -10.20 -10.05 3.73
C GLY A 303 -9.57 -11.06 2.79
N ASN A 304 -8.62 -10.65 1.93
CA ASN A 304 -7.82 -11.59 1.14
C ASN A 304 -6.60 -12.11 1.92
N VAL A 305 -6.28 -11.43 3.03
CA VAL A 305 -5.44 -11.99 4.08
C VAL A 305 -6.33 -12.92 4.85
N SER A 306 -6.12 -14.22 4.75
CA SER A 306 -6.92 -15.21 5.46
C SER A 306 -6.87 -14.94 6.98
N SER A 307 -7.86 -14.23 7.51
CA SER A 307 -8.16 -14.17 8.94
C SER A 307 -9.03 -15.37 9.25
N GLN A 308 -8.43 -16.52 9.49
CA GLN A 308 -9.18 -17.60 10.14
C GLN A 308 -9.19 -17.33 11.64
N SER A 309 -10.18 -16.56 12.08
CA SER A 309 -10.83 -16.79 13.37
C SER A 309 -12.04 -17.69 13.09
N GLY A 310 -11.84 -19.00 13.21
CA GLY A 310 -12.89 -20.00 13.03
C GLY A 310 -12.68 -20.88 11.81
N ASP A 311 -11.84 -21.89 11.98
CA ASP A 311 -12.15 -23.29 11.66
C ASP A 311 -11.32 -24.12 12.63
N GLU A 312 -11.92 -24.42 13.78
CA GLU A 312 -11.46 -25.50 14.66
C GLU A 312 -11.74 -26.84 13.97
N GLU A 313 -11.08 -27.08 12.84
CA GLU A 313 -10.92 -28.44 12.35
C GLU A 313 -9.80 -29.06 13.18
N SER A 314 -10.14 -30.16 13.85
CA SER A 314 -9.27 -30.99 14.66
C SER A 314 -8.11 -31.55 13.83
N GLN A 315 -7.12 -30.72 13.52
CA GLN A 315 -5.82 -31.15 13.04
C GLN A 315 -4.91 -31.22 14.26
N GLU A 316 -4.44 -32.43 14.55
CA GLU A 316 -3.36 -32.65 15.50
C GLU A 316 -2.22 -31.65 15.27
N LYS A 317 -1.62 -31.24 16.40
CA LYS A 317 -0.47 -30.37 16.60
C LYS A 317 0.72 -30.68 15.66
N ASN A 318 0.64 -30.31 14.40
CA ASN A 318 1.82 -30.30 13.53
C ASN A 318 2.59 -29.01 13.78
N ASP A 319 3.49 -29.10 14.74
CA ASP A 319 4.52 -28.10 15.00
C ASP A 319 5.37 -27.88 13.74
N LEU A 320 5.53 -26.63 13.30
CA LEU A 320 6.35 -26.29 12.14
C LEU A 320 7.81 -26.64 12.44
N TRP A 321 8.51 -27.26 11.49
CA TRP A 321 9.86 -27.83 11.68
C TRP A 321 9.92 -28.85 12.84
N PRO A 322 9.47 -30.10 12.64
CA PRO A 322 9.34 -31.08 13.72
C PRO A 322 10.67 -31.40 14.43
N ALA A 323 10.56 -32.02 15.60
CA ALA A 323 11.71 -32.46 16.40
C ALA A 323 12.66 -33.34 15.57
N GLY A 324 13.95 -32.99 15.57
CA GLY A 324 14.97 -33.64 14.73
C GLY A 324 15.29 -32.93 13.42
N SER A 325 14.55 -31.88 13.06
CA SER A 325 14.95 -30.98 11.96
C SER A 325 16.20 -30.17 12.33
N ALA A 326 16.84 -29.56 11.33
CA ALA A 326 17.97 -28.64 11.52
C ALA A 326 17.58 -27.33 12.26
N VAL A 327 16.28 -27.11 12.52
CA VAL A 327 15.75 -25.94 13.23
C VAL A 327 15.47 -26.30 14.69
N ALA A 328 16.29 -25.80 15.61
CA ALA A 328 16.17 -26.12 17.04
C ALA A 328 15.00 -25.37 17.70
N ALA A 329 14.11 -26.08 18.39
CA ALA A 329 13.11 -25.44 19.25
C ALA A 329 13.78 -24.84 20.49
N VAL A 330 13.50 -23.57 20.78
CA VAL A 330 13.95 -22.91 22.02
C VAL A 330 12.76 -22.57 22.91
N SER A 331 12.91 -22.79 24.22
CA SER A 331 11.96 -22.33 25.23
C SER A 331 12.14 -20.84 25.52
N LYS A 332 11.20 -20.25 26.26
CA LYS A 332 11.29 -18.87 26.74
C LYS A 332 12.57 -18.61 27.54
N ASP A 333 12.89 -19.49 28.47
CA ASP A 333 14.09 -19.36 29.32
C ASP A 333 15.37 -19.48 28.49
N GLN A 334 15.39 -20.40 27.51
CA GLN A 334 16.52 -20.54 26.60
C GLN A 334 16.68 -19.30 25.72
N LEU A 335 15.59 -18.75 25.18
CA LEU A 335 15.63 -17.55 24.35
C LEU A 335 16.01 -16.30 25.16
N ALA A 336 15.51 -16.16 26.39
CA ALA A 336 15.92 -15.10 27.31
C ALA A 336 17.42 -15.20 27.65
N THR A 337 17.91 -16.42 27.91
CA THR A 337 19.33 -16.67 28.14
C THR A 337 20.17 -16.35 26.90
N LEU A 338 19.68 -16.70 25.70
CA LEU A 338 20.35 -16.32 24.46
C LEU A 338 20.37 -14.81 24.25
N LEU A 339 19.32 -14.08 24.65
CA LEU A 339 19.21 -12.64 24.49
C LEU A 339 20.12 -11.85 25.44
N ASP A 340 20.19 -12.28 26.70
CA ASP A 340 20.88 -11.54 27.77
C ASP A 340 22.20 -12.16 28.23
N GLY A 341 22.44 -13.43 27.88
CA GLY A 341 23.64 -14.18 28.23
C GLY A 341 24.75 -14.14 27.17
N PRO A 342 25.93 -14.72 27.48
CA PRO A 342 27.02 -14.86 26.53
C PRO A 342 26.62 -15.81 25.38
N ARG A 343 26.87 -15.37 24.16
CA ARG A 343 26.57 -16.12 22.93
C ARG A 343 27.86 -16.62 22.28
N GLU A 344 28.00 -17.94 22.18
CA GLU A 344 29.14 -18.61 21.53
C GLU A 344 28.98 -18.73 20.01
N LYS A 345 27.74 -18.65 19.52
CA LYS A 345 27.33 -18.76 18.12
C LYS A 345 26.35 -17.66 17.76
N ASP A 346 26.34 -17.29 16.49
CA ASP A 346 25.27 -16.49 15.91
C ASP A 346 24.01 -17.35 15.86
N THR A 347 22.87 -16.82 16.32
CA THR A 347 21.62 -17.59 16.37
C THR A 347 20.53 -16.87 15.60
N LEU A 348 20.08 -17.48 14.50
CA LEU A 348 18.91 -17.05 13.75
C LEU A 348 17.66 -17.67 14.39
N VAL A 349 16.69 -16.85 14.78
CA VAL A 349 15.46 -17.29 15.45
C VAL A 349 14.24 -16.83 14.67
N ALA A 350 13.38 -17.78 14.30
CA ALA A 350 12.04 -17.49 13.79
C ALA A 350 11.04 -17.51 14.95
N LEU A 351 10.46 -16.35 15.25
CA LEU A 351 9.31 -16.21 16.14
C LEU A 351 8.06 -16.51 15.32
N TYR A 352 7.39 -17.62 15.62
CA TYR A 352 6.31 -18.17 14.80
C TYR A 352 5.09 -18.58 15.62
N ALA A 353 4.00 -18.88 14.90
CA ALA A 353 2.81 -19.51 15.43
C ALA A 353 2.40 -20.68 14.51
N PRO A 354 2.05 -21.87 15.02
CA PRO A 354 1.72 -23.04 14.17
C PRO A 354 0.50 -22.82 13.27
N TRP A 355 -0.47 -22.03 13.73
CA TRP A 355 -1.66 -21.67 12.96
C TRP A 355 -1.40 -20.59 11.89
N CYS A 356 -0.26 -19.91 11.94
CA CYS A 356 0.01 -18.79 11.04
C CYS A 356 0.39 -19.28 9.63
N ARG A 357 -0.44 -18.92 8.64
CA ARG A 357 -0.20 -19.21 7.22
C ARG A 357 1.16 -18.71 6.72
N PHE A 358 1.61 -17.54 7.19
CA PHE A 358 2.92 -17.00 6.80
C PHE A 358 4.09 -17.79 7.38
N CYS A 359 3.92 -18.35 8.59
CA CYS A 359 4.89 -19.27 9.17
C CYS A 359 4.94 -20.58 8.39
N LYS A 360 3.78 -21.12 7.99
CA LYS A 360 3.69 -22.29 7.11
C LYS A 360 4.36 -22.04 5.75
N ALA A 361 4.19 -20.84 5.17
CA ALA A 361 4.85 -20.47 3.92
C ALA A 361 6.38 -20.29 4.05
N LEU A 362 6.85 -19.84 5.21
CA LEU A 362 8.28 -19.72 5.54
C LEU A 362 8.94 -21.08 5.77
N GLU A 363 8.18 -22.07 6.27
CA GLU A 363 8.66 -23.39 6.68
C GLU A 363 9.68 -24.04 5.74
N PRO A 364 9.39 -24.25 4.44
CA PRO A 364 10.32 -24.93 3.54
C PRO A 364 11.64 -24.16 3.38
N SER A 365 11.58 -22.85 3.15
CA SER A 365 12.78 -22.03 2.90
C SER A 365 13.66 -21.86 4.14
N TYR A 366 13.05 -21.75 5.32
CA TYR A 366 13.79 -21.66 6.57
C TYR A 366 14.42 -23.00 6.97
N GLY A 367 13.74 -24.12 6.66
CA GLY A 367 14.29 -25.46 6.81
C GLY A 367 15.47 -25.70 5.88
N GLU A 368 15.34 -25.35 4.60
CA GLU A 368 16.42 -25.43 3.61
C GLU A 368 17.65 -24.61 4.05
N LEU A 369 17.44 -23.37 4.50
CA LEU A 369 18.51 -22.55 5.05
C LEU A 369 19.21 -23.23 6.24
N ALA A 370 18.42 -23.80 7.16
CA ALA A 370 18.96 -24.49 8.33
C ALA A 370 19.86 -25.68 7.95
N GLU A 371 19.49 -26.41 6.89
CA GLU A 371 20.33 -27.47 6.31
C GLU A 371 21.60 -26.91 5.66
N GLN A 372 21.49 -25.82 4.90
CA GLN A 372 22.64 -25.17 4.24
C GLN A 372 23.69 -24.67 5.22
N VAL A 373 23.27 -24.20 6.41
CA VAL A 373 24.17 -23.70 7.46
C VAL A 373 24.45 -24.73 8.56
N ALA A 374 23.95 -25.97 8.42
CA ALA A 374 24.16 -27.02 9.40
C ALA A 374 25.66 -27.30 9.59
N GLY A 375 26.13 -27.31 10.84
CA GLY A 375 27.53 -27.50 11.18
C GLY A 375 28.40 -26.24 11.11
N SER A 376 27.84 -25.10 10.69
CA SER A 376 28.52 -23.80 10.74
C SER A 376 28.54 -23.17 12.14
N HIS A 377 29.09 -21.96 12.22
CA HIS A 377 29.04 -21.10 13.40
C HIS A 377 27.65 -20.48 13.63
N VAL A 378 26.70 -20.64 12.70
CA VAL A 378 25.31 -20.16 12.80
C VAL A 378 24.40 -21.29 13.28
N ALA A 379 23.67 -21.04 14.37
CA ALA A 379 22.58 -21.88 14.82
C ALA A 379 21.24 -21.35 14.27
N VAL A 380 20.36 -22.25 13.82
CA VAL A 380 19.01 -21.90 13.37
C VAL A 380 18.00 -22.47 14.36
N ALA A 381 17.14 -21.61 14.86
CA ALA A 381 16.19 -21.92 15.89
C ALA A 381 14.78 -21.37 15.59
N LYS A 382 13.80 -21.90 16.30
CA LYS A 382 12.41 -21.48 16.27
C LYS A 382 11.90 -21.25 17.69
N PHE A 383 11.07 -20.23 17.86
CA PHE A 383 10.40 -19.90 19.10
C PHE A 383 8.90 -19.75 18.85
N GLN A 384 8.11 -20.60 19.51
CA GLN A 384 6.66 -20.55 19.41
C GLN A 384 6.16 -19.35 20.25
N ALA A 385 5.91 -18.23 19.59
CA ALA A 385 5.66 -16.95 20.23
C ALA A 385 4.16 -16.62 20.40
N ASP A 386 3.24 -17.41 19.84
CA ASP A 386 1.80 -17.22 20.07
C ASP A 386 1.38 -17.53 21.51
N VAL A 387 2.02 -18.52 22.14
CA VAL A 387 1.79 -18.87 23.56
C VAL A 387 2.61 -18.00 24.55
N GLU A 388 3.58 -17.23 24.06
CA GLU A 388 4.47 -16.37 24.86
C GLU A 388 4.51 -14.93 24.30
N ARG A 389 3.35 -14.44 23.87
CA ARG A 389 3.22 -13.22 23.06
C ARG A 389 3.75 -11.97 23.76
N ASP A 390 3.47 -11.80 25.05
CA ASP A 390 3.90 -10.64 25.82
C ASP A 390 5.42 -10.56 25.92
N PHE A 391 6.08 -11.70 26.15
CA PHE A 391 7.54 -11.78 26.18
C PHE A 391 8.13 -11.43 24.82
N ALA A 392 7.59 -11.99 23.74
CA ALA A 392 8.06 -11.71 22.40
C ALA A 392 7.84 -10.24 21.97
N ALA A 393 6.71 -9.65 22.36
CA ALA A 393 6.41 -8.26 22.10
C ALA A 393 7.36 -7.32 22.86
N ASP A 394 7.56 -7.54 24.17
CA ASP A 394 8.45 -6.73 25.01
C ASP A 394 9.92 -6.84 24.58
N LYS A 395 10.42 -8.06 24.35
CA LYS A 395 11.85 -8.29 24.10
C LYS A 395 12.29 -8.14 22.66
N PHE A 396 11.45 -8.51 21.71
CA PHE A 396 11.80 -8.56 20.29
C PHE A 396 10.98 -7.59 19.43
N GLY A 397 10.09 -6.81 20.04
CA GLY A 397 9.20 -5.92 19.31
C GLY A 397 8.30 -6.70 18.34
N LEU A 398 7.84 -7.89 18.73
CA LEU A 398 6.94 -8.72 17.93
C LEU A 398 5.59 -8.01 17.78
N GLN A 399 5.24 -7.63 16.56
CA GLN A 399 3.88 -7.20 16.22
C GLN A 399 3.12 -8.31 15.48
N THR A 400 3.78 -8.98 14.53
CA THR A 400 3.19 -10.00 13.67
C THR A 400 4.11 -11.20 13.39
N PHE A 401 3.53 -12.28 12.87
CA PHE A 401 4.22 -13.54 12.58
C PHE A 401 4.43 -13.77 11.08
N PRO A 402 5.59 -14.33 10.66
CA PRO A 402 6.76 -14.65 11.46
C PRO A 402 7.63 -13.40 11.62
N THR A 403 8.24 -13.23 12.79
CA THR A 403 9.34 -12.28 12.98
C THR A 403 10.66 -13.04 13.03
N ILE A 404 11.61 -12.68 12.18
CA ILE A 404 12.94 -13.32 12.14
C ILE A 404 13.94 -12.37 12.76
N VAL A 405 14.74 -12.86 13.69
CA VAL A 405 15.80 -12.09 14.36
C VAL A 405 17.11 -12.87 14.32
N LEU A 406 18.22 -12.16 14.18
CA LEU A 406 19.57 -12.67 14.38
C LEU A 406 20.09 -12.17 15.72
N LEU A 407 20.55 -13.08 16.57
CA LEU A 407 21.29 -12.77 17.79
C LEU A 407 22.78 -13.00 17.52
N PRO A 408 23.58 -11.94 17.30
CA PRO A 408 24.98 -12.10 16.92
C PRO A 408 25.83 -12.66 18.07
N LYS A 409 26.84 -13.45 17.71
CA LYS A 409 27.88 -13.91 18.63
C LYS A 409 28.52 -12.72 19.32
N GLY A 410 28.66 -12.77 20.65
CA GLY A 410 29.28 -11.70 21.43
C GLY A 410 28.52 -10.35 21.41
N GLY A 411 27.28 -10.29 20.92
CA GLY A 411 26.46 -9.09 21.02
C GLY A 411 26.21 -8.69 22.49
N LYS A 412 25.74 -7.47 22.73
CA LYS A 412 25.39 -7.00 24.09
C LYS A 412 24.10 -7.67 24.59
N SER A 413 23.88 -7.66 25.91
CA SER A 413 22.58 -8.04 26.49
C SER A 413 21.46 -7.25 25.82
N GLY A 414 20.37 -7.92 25.45
CA GLY A 414 19.22 -7.31 24.77
C GLY A 414 19.45 -6.95 23.30
N SER A 415 20.64 -7.16 22.72
CA SER A 415 20.87 -6.80 21.31
C SER A 415 20.49 -7.92 20.35
N PHE A 416 19.68 -7.59 19.35
CA PHE A 416 19.35 -8.45 18.21
C PHE A 416 19.23 -7.60 16.94
N ILE A 417 19.27 -8.26 15.78
CA ILE A 417 19.08 -7.63 14.47
C ILE A 417 17.84 -8.26 13.84
N LYS A 418 16.81 -7.46 13.60
CA LYS A 418 15.57 -7.93 12.94
C LYS A 418 15.79 -8.07 11.44
N TYR A 419 15.29 -9.15 10.86
CA TYR A 419 15.33 -9.33 9.41
C TYR A 419 14.45 -8.27 8.73
N PRO A 420 15.00 -7.43 7.84
CA PRO A 420 14.28 -6.27 7.33
C PRO A 420 13.45 -6.57 6.06
N SER A 421 13.69 -7.72 5.41
CA SER A 421 13.17 -8.02 4.07
C SER A 421 11.88 -8.84 4.08
N GLU A 422 11.04 -8.59 3.07
CA GLU A 422 9.83 -9.38 2.81
C GLU A 422 10.14 -10.67 2.05
N ARG A 423 11.27 -10.71 1.36
CA ARG A 423 11.72 -11.86 0.59
C ARG A 423 12.35 -12.87 1.55
N ARG A 424 11.72 -14.05 1.70
CA ARG A 424 12.04 -15.05 2.72
C ARG A 424 12.45 -16.41 2.15
N ASP A 425 12.89 -16.44 0.89
CA ASP A 425 13.54 -17.64 0.33
C ASP A 425 14.90 -17.91 1.00
N ALA A 426 15.35 -19.16 0.91
CA ALA A 426 16.56 -19.64 1.56
C ALA A 426 17.81 -18.86 1.09
N GLU A 427 17.88 -18.52 -0.19
CA GLU A 427 18.99 -17.74 -0.76
C GLU A 427 19.10 -16.36 -0.10
N THR A 428 18.00 -15.61 -0.06
CA THR A 428 17.98 -14.25 0.50
C THR A 428 18.28 -14.25 1.99
N LEU A 429 17.68 -15.18 2.74
CA LEU A 429 17.97 -15.33 4.17
C LEU A 429 19.44 -15.71 4.41
N GLY A 430 19.98 -16.63 3.61
CA GLY A 430 21.37 -17.06 3.68
C GLY A 430 22.36 -15.93 3.36
N MET A 431 22.08 -15.12 2.34
CA MET A 431 22.84 -13.93 2.02
C MET A 431 22.86 -12.93 3.18
N TRP A 432 21.70 -12.67 3.79
CA TRP A 432 21.59 -11.76 4.93
C TRP A 432 22.39 -12.27 6.14
N VAL A 433 22.22 -13.54 6.52
CA VAL A 433 22.99 -14.17 7.60
C VAL A 433 24.49 -14.03 7.33
N LYS A 434 24.93 -14.48 6.15
CA LYS A 434 26.35 -14.42 5.74
C LYS A 434 26.92 -13.00 5.75
N SER A 435 26.11 -11.99 5.42
CA SER A 435 26.55 -10.59 5.44
C SER A 435 26.80 -10.05 6.86
N LEU A 436 26.12 -10.61 7.87
CA LEU A 436 26.22 -10.18 9.27
C LEU A 436 27.20 -11.02 10.08
N THR A 437 27.28 -12.32 9.79
CA THR A 437 28.10 -13.27 10.56
C THR A 437 29.43 -13.62 9.87
N GLY A 438 29.57 -13.30 8.58
CA GLY A 438 30.73 -13.69 7.77
C GLY A 438 30.58 -15.07 7.12
N SER A 439 31.59 -15.46 6.34
CA SER A 439 31.61 -16.76 5.65
C SER A 439 32.56 -17.71 6.39
N GLN A 440 32.03 -18.69 7.13
CA GLN A 440 32.74 -19.94 7.52
C GLN A 440 31.74 -21.06 7.79
#